data_AF-A0A7C6BKC8-F1
#
_entry.id   AF-A0A7C6BKC8-F1
#
_cell.length_a   1.000
_cell.length_b   1.000
_cell.length_c   1.000
_cell.angle_alpha   90.00
_cell.angle_beta   90.00
_cell.angle_gamma   90.00
#
_symmetry.space_group_name_H-M   'P 1'
#
loop_
_entity.id
_entity.type
_entity.pdbx_description
1 polymer ?
#
loop_
_entity_poly.entity_id
_entity_poly.type
_entity_poly.pdbx_seq_one_letter_code
_entity_poly.pdbx_strand_id
1 'polypeptide(L)'
;MNREFSKKAQEVWNELNYEDRLYATYFIFDQISEHMENNGTYRYLIYDRLGFGMDAYGVLMEAGGLAVSNMCFDYWARNLD
;
A
#
# COMPACT_ATOMS: atom_id res chain seq x y z
N MET A 1 -12.25 4.58 -7.98
CA MET A 1 -12.17 5.45 -6.81
C MET A 1 -13.34 6.42 -6.79
N ASN A 2 -14.19 6.32 -5.77
CA ASN A 2 -15.16 7.37 -5.48
C ASN A 2 -14.41 8.71 -5.37
N ARG A 3 -14.70 9.67 -6.24
CA ARG A 3 -14.00 10.97 -6.31
C ARG A 3 -13.99 11.68 -4.95
N GLU A 4 -15.04 11.48 -4.15
CA GLU A 4 -15.14 12.01 -2.79
C GLU A 4 -14.10 11.38 -1.85
N PHE A 5 -13.84 10.08 -1.98
CA PHE A 5 -12.82 9.42 -1.18
C PHE A 5 -11.41 9.90 -1.53
N SER A 6 -11.10 10.06 -2.82
CA SER A 6 -9.80 10.62 -3.26
C SER A 6 -9.58 12.03 -2.72
N LYS A 7 -10.62 12.87 -2.79
CA LYS A 7 -10.57 14.23 -2.28
C LYS A 7 -10.36 14.23 -0.77
N LYS A 8 -11.11 13.41 -0.02
CA LYS A 8 -10.95 13.30 1.43
C LYS A 8 -9.56 12.77 1.82
N ALA A 9 -9.02 11.80 1.09
CA ALA A 9 -7.66 11.32 1.31
C ALA A 9 -6.61 12.43 1.13
N GLN A 10 -6.78 13.29 0.11
CA GLN A 10 -5.90 14.42 -0.12
C GLN A 10 -6.05 15.52 0.96
N GLU A 11 -7.28 15.78 1.41
CA GLU A 11 -7.52 16.70 2.53
C GLU A 11 -6.82 16.21 3.81
N VAL A 12 -7.01 14.93 4.18
CA VAL A 12 -6.33 14.32 5.33
C VAL A 12 -4.81 14.41 5.18
N TRP A 13 -4.28 14.13 3.98
CA TRP A 13 -2.84 14.25 3.73
C TRP A 13 -2.31 15.67 3.94
N ASN A 14 -3.09 16.69 3.58
CA ASN A 14 -2.70 18.09 3.76
C ASN A 14 -2.81 18.59 5.20
N GLU A 15 -3.57 17.90 6.05
CA GLU A 15 -3.69 18.17 7.49
C GLU A 15 -2.49 17.61 8.27
N LEU A 16 -1.82 16.58 7.75
CA LEU A 16 -0.62 16.01 8.37
C LEU A 16 0.55 17.00 8.36
N ASN A 17 1.28 17.06 9.47
CA ASN A 17 2.52 17.82 9.52
C ASN A 17 3.60 17.14 8.65
N TYR A 18 4.76 17.79 8.49
CA TYR A 18 5.84 17.24 7.68
C TYR A 18 6.36 15.89 8.21
N GLU A 19 6.56 15.77 9.52
CA GLU A 19 7.09 14.55 10.13
C GLU A 19 6.11 13.38 10.04
N ASP A 20 4.82 13.61 10.28
CA ASP A 20 3.78 12.58 10.14
C ASP A 20 3.72 12.04 8.71
N ARG A 21 3.80 12.93 7.71
CA ARG A 21 3.88 12.53 6.30
C ARG A 21 5.14 11.72 6.01
N LEU A 22 6.27 12.14 6.56
CA LEU A 22 7.54 11.44 6.37
C LEU A 22 7.49 10.03 6.98
N TYR A 23 7.04 9.89 8.23
CA TYR A 23 6.93 8.60 8.90
C TYR A 23 5.93 7.67 8.22
N ALA A 24 4.76 8.17 7.84
CA ALA A 24 3.76 7.37 7.12
C ALA A 24 4.29 6.91 5.76
N THR A 25 4.93 7.80 4.99
CA THR A 25 5.52 7.43 3.69
C THR A 25 6.64 6.42 3.85
N TYR A 26 7.53 6.63 4.82
CA TYR A 26 8.62 5.71 5.12
C TYR A 26 8.08 4.31 5.42
N PHE A 27 7.11 4.21 6.33
CA PHE A 27 6.52 2.92 6.69
C PHE A 27 5.86 2.23 5.49
N ILE A 28 5.11 2.97 4.66
CA ILE A 28 4.49 2.41 3.45
C ILE A 28 5.55 1.86 2.49
N PHE A 29 6.62 2.62 2.23
CA PHE A 29 7.69 2.18 1.34
C PHE A 29 8.48 1.00 1.91
N ASP A 30 8.74 1.00 3.21
CA ASP A 30 9.37 -0.12 3.91
C ASP A 30 8.56 -1.41 3.73
N GLN A 31 7.25 -1.36 3.99
CA GLN A 31 6.36 -2.52 3.83
C GLN A 31 6.21 -2.97 2.38
N ILE A 32 6.22 -2.06 1.39
CA ILE A 32 6.19 -2.43 -0.04
C ILE A 32 7.52 -3.07 -0.46
N SER A 33 8.65 -2.54 -0.01
CA SER A 33 9.99 -3.08 -0.32
C SER A 33 10.14 -4.48 0.24
N GLU A 34 9.75 -4.65 1.50
CA GLU A 34 9.73 -5.93 2.18
C GLU A 34 8.71 -6.91 1.52
N HIS A 35 7.57 -6.43 1.02
CA HIS A 35 6.64 -7.26 0.24
C HIS A 35 7.17 -7.66 -1.13
N MET A 36 8.09 -6.88 -1.71
CA MET A 36 8.78 -7.21 -2.95
C MET A 36 9.88 -8.25 -2.73
N GLU A 37 10.60 -8.19 -1.61
CA GLU A 37 11.66 -9.14 -1.26
C GLU A 37 11.10 -10.46 -0.70
N ASN A 38 10.16 -10.35 0.24
CA ASN A 38 9.51 -11.45 0.93
C ASN A 38 8.04 -11.51 0.50
N ASN A 39 7.86 -11.87 -0.77
CA ASN A 39 6.60 -11.93 -1.52
C ASN A 39 5.36 -12.38 -0.71
N GLY A 40 4.19 -11.99 -1.18
CA GLY A 40 2.92 -12.42 -0.60
C GLY A 40 1.73 -12.01 -1.46
N THR A 41 0.54 -12.41 -1.03
CA THR A 41 -0.68 -11.96 -1.71
C THR A 41 -0.94 -10.47 -1.44
N TYR A 42 -1.74 -9.82 -2.28
CA TYR A 42 -2.21 -8.46 -2.01
C TYR A 42 -2.88 -8.33 -0.62
N ARG A 43 -3.61 -9.36 -0.18
CA ARG A 43 -4.22 -9.39 1.16
C ARG A 43 -3.17 -9.39 2.27
N TYR A 44 -2.07 -10.10 2.08
CA TYR A 44 -0.97 -10.12 3.03
C TYR A 44 -0.31 -8.74 3.17
N LEU A 45 -0.12 -8.02 2.05
CA LEU A 45 0.38 -6.64 2.08
C LEU A 45 -0.54 -5.73 2.91
N ILE A 46 -1.86 -5.79 2.70
CA ILE A 46 -2.77 -4.84 3.34
C ILE A 46 -3.15 -5.23 4.77
N TYR A 47 -3.32 -6.52 5.07
CA TYR A 47 -3.81 -6.97 6.38
C TYR A 47 -2.69 -7.20 7.37
N ASP A 48 -1.63 -7.89 6.96
CA ASP A 48 -0.56 -8.29 7.85
C ASP A 48 0.53 -7.19 7.93
N ARG A 49 0.97 -6.66 6.78
CA ARG A 49 2.06 -5.66 6.74
C ARG A 49 1.59 -4.25 7.09
N LEU A 50 0.52 -3.78 6.46
CA LEU A 50 -0.04 -2.44 6.70
C LEU A 50 -1.07 -2.38 7.84
N GLY A 51 -1.53 -3.53 8.35
CA GLY A 51 -2.39 -3.60 9.54
C GLY A 51 -3.85 -3.21 9.33
N PHE A 52 -4.36 -3.25 8.09
CA PHE A 52 -5.76 -2.93 7.80
C PHE A 52 -6.72 -4.12 7.94
N GLY A 53 -8.01 -3.85 8.10
CA GLY A 53 -9.07 -4.85 8.06
C GLY A 53 -9.56 -5.18 6.65
N MET A 54 -10.47 -6.16 6.55
CA MET A 54 -11.06 -6.60 5.28
C MET A 54 -11.78 -5.47 4.52
N ASP A 55 -12.28 -4.47 5.25
CA ASP A 55 -12.93 -3.27 4.74
C ASP A 55 -11.99 -2.41 3.87
N ALA A 56 -10.68 -2.49 4.07
CA ALA A 56 -9.70 -1.75 3.27
C ALA A 56 -9.45 -2.37 1.88
N TYR A 57 -9.89 -3.62 1.62
CA TYR A 57 -9.58 -4.31 0.37
C TYR A 57 -10.01 -3.53 -0.86
N GLY A 58 -11.30 -3.17 -0.93
CA GLY A 58 -11.84 -2.46 -2.10
C GLY A 58 -11.22 -1.08 -2.26
N VAL A 59 -11.08 -0.35 -1.15
CA VAL A 59 -10.53 1.00 -1.11
C VAL A 59 -9.10 1.04 -1.64
N LEU A 60 -8.22 0.19 -1.09
CA LEU A 60 -6.82 0.14 -1.48
C LEU A 60 -6.61 -0.50 -2.85
N MET A 61 -7.49 -1.42 -3.27
CA MET A 61 -7.46 -2.01 -4.62
C MET A 61 -7.78 -0.93 -5.65
N GLU A 62 -8.81 -0.12 -5.42
CA GLU A 62 -9.17 0.99 -6.29
C GLU A 62 -8.11 2.09 -6.35
N ALA A 63 -7.30 2.25 -5.29
CA ALA A 63 -6.15 3.15 -5.27
C ALA A 63 -4.93 2.60 -6.06
N GLY A 64 -5.00 1.37 -6.57
CA GLY A 64 -3.94 0.72 -7.33
C GLY A 64 -3.08 -0.27 -6.54
N GLY A 65 -3.39 -0.52 -5.25
CA GLY A 65 -2.59 -1.39 -4.39
C GLY A 65 -2.47 -2.83 -4.89
N LEU A 66 -3.50 -3.37 -5.54
CA LEU A 66 -3.45 -4.70 -6.16
C LEU A 66 -2.46 -4.73 -7.33
N ALA A 67 -2.45 -3.69 -8.17
CA ALA A 67 -1.51 -3.60 -9.28
C ALA A 67 -0.06 -3.51 -8.78
N VAL A 68 0.19 -2.70 -7.74
CA VAL A 68 1.50 -2.60 -7.08
C VAL A 68 1.93 -3.95 -6.51
N SER A 69 1.05 -4.63 -5.75
CA SER A 69 1.35 -5.96 -5.21
C SER A 69 1.67 -6.99 -6.29
N ASN A 70 0.98 -6.94 -7.43
CA ASN A 70 1.25 -7.85 -8.54
C ASN A 70 2.61 -7.55 -9.20
N MET A 71 3.00 -6.27 -9.31
CA MET A 71 4.34 -5.91 -9.78
C MET A 71 5.44 -6.40 -8.83
N CYS A 72 5.21 -6.35 -7.51
CA CYS A 72 6.11 -6.94 -6.51
C CYS A 72 6.24 -8.45 -6.72
N PHE A 73 5.12 -9.16 -6.93
CA PHE A 73 5.10 -10.59 -7.22
C PHE A 73 5.89 -10.93 -8.49
N ASP A 74 5.66 -10.18 -9.58
CA ASP A 74 6.36 -10.36 -10.85
C ASP A 74 7.86 -10.12 -10.73
N TYR A 75 8.26 -9.09 -9.97
CA TYR A 75 9.67 -8.83 -9.68
C TYR A 75 10.27 -10.00 -8.90
N TRP A 76 9.64 -10.41 -7.79
CA TRP A 76 10.12 -11.52 -6.98
C TRP A 76 10.28 -12.80 -7.81
N ALA A 77 9.27 -13.15 -8.60
CA ALA A 77 9.27 -14.36 -9.42
C ALA A 77 10.42 -14.41 -10.44
N ARG A 78 10.88 -13.25 -10.94
CA ARG A 78 12.02 -13.15 -11.88
C ARG A 78 13.39 -13.21 -11.21
N ASN A 79 13.45 -13.02 -9.89
CA ASN A 79 14.71 -13.02 -9.13
C ASN A 79 14.91 -14.33 -8.33
N LEU A 80 14.11 -15.37 -8.61
CA LEU A 80 14.24 -16.70 -8.04
C LEU A 80 15.15 -17.64 -8.86
N ASP A 81 15.65 -17.18 -10.01
CA ASP A 81 16.60 -17.88 -10.87
C ASP A 81 18.06 -17.61 -10.47
#